data_AF-A0A537BX05-F1
#
_entry.id   AF-A0A537BX05-F1
#
_cell.length_a   1.000
_cell.length_b   1.000
_cell.length_c   1.000
_cell.angle_alpha   90.00
_cell.angle_beta   90.00
_cell.angle_gamma   90.00
#
_symmetry.space_group_name_H-M   'P 1'
#
loop_
_entity.id
_entity.type
_entity.pdbx_description
1 polymer ?
#
loop_
_entity_poly.entity_id
_entity_poly.type
_entity_poly.pdbx_seq_one_letter_code
_entity_poly.pdbx_strand_id
1 'polypeptide(L)'
;MQLEQGVWRVFRPIIGLQVLCTAAAILLSAWLAGIHGAISAGLGGSIGIIAGLAFAVLAARGKSKSAGEALYTALRAEAVKLVLMVLLLWFALTAYRDVVAIGLIGSFIATVLIFTMAVWVREK
;
A
#
# COMPACT_ATOMS: atom_id res chain seq x y z
N MET A 1 12.25 -21.89 -6.09
CA MET A 1 12.27 -21.64 -4.64
C MET A 1 13.23 -20.52 -4.21
N GLN A 2 14.39 -20.32 -4.87
CA GLN A 2 15.36 -19.28 -4.49
C GLN A 2 14.96 -17.83 -4.86
N LEU A 3 14.16 -17.61 -5.91
CA LEU A 3 13.72 -16.26 -6.33
C LEU A 3 12.69 -15.62 -5.37
N GLU A 4 11.79 -16.42 -4.79
CA GLU A 4 10.80 -15.92 -3.83
C GLU A 4 11.45 -15.41 -2.53
N GLN A 5 12.57 -15.99 -2.12
CA GLN A 5 13.32 -15.55 -0.94
C GLN A 5 14.06 -14.22 -1.15
N GLY A 6 14.38 -13.85 -2.40
CA GLY A 6 14.96 -12.54 -2.73
C GLY A 6 13.95 -11.42 -2.56
N VAL A 7 12.78 -11.56 -3.19
CA VAL A 7 11.72 -10.55 -3.16
C VAL A 7 11.17 -10.37 -1.74
N TRP A 8 10.92 -11.45 -0.99
CA TRP A 8 10.37 -11.35 0.36
C TRP A 8 11.31 -10.64 1.35
N ARG A 9 12.63 -10.87 1.26
CA ARG A 9 13.62 -10.14 2.10
C ARG A 9 13.59 -8.63 1.85
N VAL A 10 13.32 -8.22 0.62
CA VAL A 10 13.22 -6.80 0.24
C VAL A 10 11.91 -6.19 0.71
N PHE A 11 10.79 -6.92 0.62
CA PHE A 11 9.48 -6.39 1.00
C PHE A 11 9.24 -6.37 2.52
N ARG A 12 9.87 -7.25 3.30
CA ARG A 12 9.67 -7.34 4.76
C ARG A 12 9.92 -6.03 5.52
N PRO A 13 11.06 -5.32 5.34
CA PRO A 13 11.29 -4.05 6.03
C PRO A 13 10.28 -2.97 5.63
N ILE A 14 9.90 -2.96 4.35
CA ILE A 14 8.96 -2.01 3.76
C ILE A 14 7.58 -2.17 4.40
N ILE A 15 7.10 -3.42 4.48
CA ILE A 15 5.83 -3.74 5.15
C ILE A 15 5.88 -3.32 6.63
N GLY A 16 7.00 -3.58 7.32
CA GLY A 16 7.17 -3.17 8.73
C GLY A 16 7.06 -1.65 8.91
N LEU A 17 7.76 -0.87 8.07
CA LEU A 17 7.69 0.59 8.11
C LEU A 17 6.29 1.10 7.76
N GLN A 18 5.64 0.49 6.78
CA GLN A 18 4.30 0.86 6.33
C GLN A 18 3.24 0.59 7.41
N VAL A 19 3.35 -0.52 8.14
CA VAL A 19 2.52 -0.83 9.31
C VAL A 19 2.80 0.16 10.44
N LEU A 20 4.07 0.49 10.72
CA LEU A 20 4.43 1.44 11.78
C LEU A 20 3.88 2.84 11.50
N CYS A 21 4.03 3.34 10.26
CA CYS A 21 3.49 4.63 9.85
C CYS A 21 1.96 4.63 9.86
N THR A 22 1.32 3.53 9.48
CA THR A 22 -0.14 3.38 9.60
C THR A 22 -0.58 3.46 11.06
N ALA A 23 0.12 2.76 11.96
CA ALA A 23 -0.15 2.83 13.40
C ALA A 23 0.03 4.26 13.95
N ALA A 24 1.07 4.98 13.53
CA ALA A 24 1.27 6.38 13.89
C ALA A 24 0.13 7.28 13.37
N ALA A 25 -0.32 7.08 12.12
CA ALA A 25 -1.45 7.82 11.55
C ALA A 25 -2.77 7.53 12.27
N ILE A 26 -2.99 6.28 12.70
CA ILE A 26 -4.15 5.88 13.53
C ILE A 26 -4.12 6.63 14.87
N LEU A 27 -2.99 6.61 15.58
CA LEU A 27 -2.86 7.28 16.87
C LEU A 27 -3.03 8.80 16.76
N LEU A 28 -2.42 9.40 15.74
CA LEU A 28 -2.55 10.84 15.49
C LEU A 28 -4.01 11.22 15.15
N SER A 29 -4.67 10.43 14.29
CA SER A 29 -6.06 10.70 13.92
C SER A 29 -7.03 10.40 15.06
N ALA A 30 -6.70 9.44 15.93
CA ALA A 30 -7.43 9.18 17.17
C ALA A 30 -7.39 10.40 18.10
N TRP A 31 -6.21 11.02 18.22
CA TRP A 31 -6.02 12.20 19.06
C TRP A 31 -6.74 13.44 18.51
N LEU A 32 -6.72 13.63 17.19
CA LEU A 32 -7.30 14.82 16.55
C LEU A 32 -8.82 14.72 16.31
N ALA A 33 -9.33 13.53 15.98
CA ALA A 33 -10.70 13.34 15.51
C ALA A 33 -11.41 12.14 16.17
N GLY A 34 -10.88 11.65 17.29
CA GLY A 34 -11.46 10.56 18.07
C GLY A 34 -11.45 9.21 17.35
N ILE A 35 -12.30 8.29 17.83
CA ILE A 35 -12.37 6.91 17.31
C ILE A 35 -12.63 6.87 15.79
N HIS A 36 -13.45 7.79 15.27
CA HIS A 36 -13.78 7.84 13.85
C HIS A 36 -12.57 8.26 13.00
N GLY A 37 -11.73 9.17 13.51
CA GLY A 37 -10.43 9.50 12.92
C GLY A 37 -9.49 8.30 12.89
N ALA A 38 -9.41 7.56 14.00
CA ALA A 38 -8.59 6.36 14.11
C ALA A 38 -8.99 5.28 13.08
N ILE A 39 -10.30 4.99 12.98
CA ILE A 39 -10.86 4.03 12.02
C ILE A 39 -10.59 4.50 10.58
N SER A 40 -10.82 5.78 10.30
CA SER A 40 -10.57 6.36 8.97
C SER A 40 -9.11 6.24 8.56
N ALA A 41 -8.19 6.53 9.47
CA ALA A 41 -6.76 6.37 9.23
C ALA A 41 -6.34 4.90 9.07
N GLY A 42 -6.96 3.99 9.82
CA GLY A 42 -6.74 2.55 9.64
C GLY A 42 -7.20 2.07 8.28
N LEU A 43 -8.38 2.51 7.82
CA LEU A 43 -8.90 2.22 6.50
C LEU A 43 -7.94 2.75 5.43
N GLY A 44 -7.53 4.02 5.51
CA GLY A 44 -6.64 4.62 4.52
C GLY A 44 -5.28 3.94 4.42
N GLY A 45 -4.67 3.60 5.57
CA GLY A 45 -3.43 2.82 5.61
C GLY A 45 -3.58 1.41 5.05
N SER A 46 -4.68 0.73 5.37
CA SER A 46 -4.96 -0.63 4.88
C SER A 46 -5.09 -0.69 3.35
N ILE A 47 -5.66 0.34 2.72
CA ILE A 47 -5.76 0.44 1.25
C ILE A 47 -4.37 0.36 0.62
N GLY A 48 -3.43 1.17 1.11
CA GLY A 48 -2.07 1.19 0.58
C GLY A 48 -1.31 -0.12 0.82
N ILE A 49 -1.50 -0.74 1.98
CA ILE A 49 -0.88 -2.04 2.32
C ILE A 49 -1.41 -3.16 1.41
N ILE A 50 -2.73 -3.29 1.26
CA ILE A 50 -3.35 -4.34 0.44
C ILE A 50 -2.95 -4.18 -1.03
N ALA A 51 -3.03 -2.95 -1.56
CA ALA A 51 -2.64 -2.69 -2.95
C ALA A 51 -1.14 -2.94 -3.17
N GLY A 52 -0.28 -2.49 -2.27
CA GLY A 52 1.17 -2.71 -2.34
C GLY A 52 1.54 -4.19 -2.27
N LEU A 53 0.84 -4.98 -1.45
CA LEU A 53 1.02 -6.43 -1.38
C LEU A 53 0.58 -7.13 -2.67
N ALA A 54 -0.57 -6.72 -3.23
CA ALA A 54 -1.04 -7.24 -4.52
C ALA A 54 -0.02 -6.97 -5.63
N PHE A 55 0.53 -5.75 -5.69
CA PHE A 55 1.64 -5.42 -6.59
C PHE A 55 2.84 -6.34 -6.39
N ALA A 56 3.30 -6.50 -5.14
CA ALA A 56 4.46 -7.31 -4.81
C ALA A 56 4.28 -8.77 -5.27
N VAL A 57 3.10 -9.35 -5.03
CA VAL A 57 2.77 -10.72 -5.43
C VAL A 57 2.73 -10.85 -6.95
N LEU A 58 2.10 -9.91 -7.66
CA LEU A 58 2.04 -9.95 -9.13
C LEU A 58 3.42 -9.78 -9.77
N ALA A 59 4.22 -8.86 -9.24
CA ALA A 59 5.59 -8.62 -9.70
C ALA A 59 6.51 -9.81 -9.42
N ALA A 60 6.37 -10.47 -8.26
CA ALA A 60 7.18 -11.64 -7.89
C ALA A 60 6.88 -12.90 -8.71
N ARG A 61 5.65 -13.03 -9.22
CA ARG A 61 5.21 -14.21 -9.98
C ARG A 61 5.62 -14.18 -11.46
N GLY A 62 6.04 -13.03 -11.99
CA GLY A 62 6.50 -12.93 -13.37
C GLY A 62 7.89 -13.51 -13.57
N LYS A 63 8.00 -14.63 -14.27
CA LYS A 63 9.28 -15.12 -14.81
C LYS A 63 9.48 -14.51 -16.20
N SER A 64 10.01 -13.29 -16.27
CA SER A 64 10.28 -12.63 -17.55
C SER A 64 11.54 -13.20 -18.20
N LYS A 65 11.45 -13.63 -19.47
CA LYS A 65 12.60 -14.08 -20.26
C LYS A 65 13.23 -12.95 -21.08
N SER A 66 12.57 -11.81 -21.17
CA SER A 66 13.04 -10.61 -21.85
C SER A 66 12.71 -9.34 -21.05
N ALA A 67 13.39 -8.23 -21.37
CA ALA A 67 13.12 -6.93 -20.77
C ALA A 67 11.69 -6.43 -21.05
N GLY A 68 11.14 -6.72 -22.24
CA GLY A 68 9.77 -6.35 -22.58
C GLY A 68 8.72 -7.09 -21.75
N GLU A 69 8.92 -8.38 -21.48
CA GLU A 69 8.06 -9.15 -20.58
C GLU A 69 8.15 -8.68 -19.13
N ALA A 70 9.34 -8.26 -18.68
CA ALA A 70 9.54 -7.70 -17.35
C ALA A 70 8.76 -6.38 -17.20
N LEU A 71 8.86 -5.49 -18.18
CA LEU A 71 8.14 -4.22 -18.22
C LEU A 71 6.62 -4.43 -18.25
N TYR A 72 6.14 -5.33 -19.10
CA TYR A 72 4.71 -5.65 -19.18
C TYR A 72 4.18 -6.22 -17.85
N THR A 73 4.94 -7.11 -17.20
CA THR A 73 4.58 -7.65 -15.89
C THR A 73 4.49 -6.54 -14.83
N ALA A 74 5.46 -5.63 -14.81
CA ALA A 74 5.48 -4.49 -13.88
C ALA A 74 4.30 -3.54 -14.12
N LEU A 75 4.01 -3.18 -15.38
CA LEU A 75 2.88 -2.33 -15.74
C LEU A 75 1.54 -2.98 -15.39
N ARG A 76 1.40 -4.29 -15.61
CA ARG A 76 0.20 -5.03 -15.20
C ARG A 76 0.03 -5.05 -13.68
N ALA A 77 1.10 -5.26 -12.93
CA ALA A 77 1.06 -5.22 -11.47
C ALA A 77 0.68 -3.82 -10.95
N GLU A 78 1.21 -2.77 -11.59
CA GLU A 78 0.89 -1.38 -11.27
C GLU A 78 -0.58 -1.05 -11.55
N ALA A 79 -1.10 -1.46 -12.72
CA ALA A 79 -2.50 -1.28 -13.07
C ALA A 79 -3.43 -1.94 -12.02
N VAL A 80 -3.12 -3.16 -11.60
CA VAL A 80 -3.89 -3.85 -10.55
C VAL A 80 -3.81 -3.11 -9.22
N LYS A 81 -2.63 -2.60 -8.84
CA LYS A 81 -2.45 -1.79 -7.63
C LYS A 81 -3.36 -0.56 -7.63
N LEU A 82 -3.35 0.20 -8.72
CA LEU A 82 -4.16 1.42 -8.85
C LEU A 82 -5.66 1.12 -8.84
N VAL A 83 -6.09 0.08 -9.57
CA VAL A 83 -7.50 -0.36 -9.57
C VAL A 83 -7.94 -0.75 -8.16
N LEU A 84 -7.11 -1.51 -7.42
CA LEU A 84 -7.40 -1.89 -6.04
C LEU A 84 -7.48 -0.66 -5.12
N MET A 85 -6.58 0.31 -5.27
CA MET A 85 -6.63 1.55 -4.48
C MET A 85 -7.94 2.30 -4.68
N VAL A 86 -8.37 2.47 -5.94
CA VAL A 86 -9.62 3.16 -6.27
C VAL A 86 -10.84 2.40 -5.73
N LEU A 87 -10.89 1.08 -5.92
CA LEU A 87 -12.01 0.26 -5.46
C LEU A 87 -12.12 0.22 -3.93
N LEU A 88 -11.00 0.06 -3.22
CA LEU A 88 -11.00 0.03 -1.76
C LEU A 88 -11.28 1.41 -1.17
N LEU A 89 -10.81 2.50 -1.80
CA LEU A 89 -11.14 3.86 -1.38
C LEU A 89 -12.63 4.14 -1.56
N TRP A 90 -13.18 3.78 -2.73
CA TRP A 90 -14.62 3.84 -2.97
C TRP A 90 -15.41 3.04 -1.93
N PHE A 91 -14.98 1.81 -1.65
CA PHE A 91 -15.60 0.97 -0.63
C PHE A 91 -15.53 1.60 0.76
N ALA A 92 -14.38 2.14 1.17
CA ALA A 92 -14.24 2.80 2.46
C ALA A 92 -15.17 4.02 2.61
N LEU A 93 -15.29 4.83 1.56
CA LEU A 93 -16.15 6.01 1.54
C LEU A 93 -17.65 5.67 1.54
N THR A 94 -18.03 4.56 0.91
CA THR A 94 -19.44 4.13 0.81
C THR A 94 -19.90 3.26 1.98
N ALA A 95 -19.00 2.47 2.57
CA ALA A 95 -19.30 1.54 3.65
C ALA A 95 -19.23 2.18 5.04
N TYR A 96 -18.43 3.24 5.22
CA TYR A 96 -18.23 3.87 6.53
C TYR A 96 -18.79 5.30 6.55
N ARG A 97 -19.93 5.47 7.24
CA ARG A 97 -20.70 6.72 7.23
C ARG A 97 -20.02 7.87 7.99
N ASP A 98 -19.27 7.56 9.04
CA ASP A 98 -18.54 8.53 9.87
C ASP A 98 -17.08 8.67 9.44
N VAL A 99 -16.83 8.62 8.12
CA VAL A 99 -15.50 8.86 7.55
C VAL A 99 -15.00 10.25 7.94
N VAL A 100 -13.81 10.28 8.52
CA VAL A 100 -13.00 11.48 8.66
C VAL A 100 -12.06 11.53 7.46
N ALA A 101 -12.43 12.33 6.45
CA ALA A 101 -11.72 12.40 5.18
C ALA A 101 -10.22 12.68 5.33
N ILE A 102 -9.84 13.57 6.27
CA ILE A 102 -8.42 13.86 6.57
C ILE A 102 -7.67 12.62 7.06
N GLY A 103 -8.27 11.83 7.96
CA GLY A 103 -7.65 10.60 8.46
C GLY A 103 -7.52 9.55 7.35
N LEU A 104 -8.59 9.34 6.57
CA LEU A 104 -8.63 8.39 5.46
C LEU A 104 -7.62 8.75 4.35
N ILE A 105 -7.74 9.95 3.78
CA ILE A 105 -6.92 10.37 2.65
C ILE A 105 -5.48 10.64 3.09
N GLY A 106 -5.27 11.23 4.26
CA GLY A 106 -3.94 11.52 4.78
C GLY A 106 -3.13 10.24 5.02
N SER A 107 -3.71 9.25 5.68
CA SER A 107 -3.06 7.94 5.87
C SER A 107 -2.87 7.20 4.55
N PHE A 108 -3.84 7.22 3.64
CA PHE A 108 -3.70 6.63 2.31
C PHE A 108 -2.51 7.22 1.55
N ILE A 109 -2.43 8.55 1.44
CA ILE A 109 -1.31 9.24 0.76
C ILE A 109 0.01 8.90 1.41
N ALA A 110 0.11 8.98 2.75
CA ALA A 110 1.34 8.64 3.47
C ALA A 110 1.81 7.22 3.12
N THR A 111 0.87 6.28 3.07
CA THR A 111 1.16 4.88 2.77
C THR A 111 1.64 4.69 1.33
N VAL A 112 1.03 5.38 0.35
CA VAL A 112 1.48 5.37 -1.05
C VAL A 112 2.88 5.96 -1.19
N LEU A 113 3.16 7.07 -0.51
CA LEU A 113 4.47 7.73 -0.54
C LEU A 113 5.57 6.83 0.03
N ILE A 114 5.32 6.19 1.18
CA ILE A 114 6.26 5.24 1.78
C ILE A 114 6.54 4.08 0.84
N PHE A 115 5.50 3.51 0.21
CA PHE A 115 5.67 2.43 -0.75
C PHE A 115 6.54 2.87 -1.95
N THR A 116 6.30 4.06 -2.50
CA THR A 116 7.10 4.63 -3.59
C THR A 116 8.55 4.87 -3.18
N MET A 117 8.78 5.49 -2.01
CA MET A 117 10.14 5.72 -1.50
C MET A 117 10.89 4.41 -1.26
N ALA A 118 10.19 3.40 -0.76
CA ALA A 118 10.78 2.10 -0.49
C ALA A 118 11.17 1.35 -1.77
N VAL A 119 10.40 1.50 -2.85
CA VAL A 119 10.79 1.01 -4.18
C VAL A 119 12.02 1.78 -4.69
N TRP A 120 12.08 3.10 -4.48
CA TRP A 120 13.16 3.95 -4.98
C TRP A 120 14.51 3.72 -4.26
N VAL A 121 14.49 3.54 -2.94
CA VAL A 121 15.69 3.18 -2.15
C VAL A 121 16.30 1.85 -2.61
N ARG A 122 15.52 0.97 -3.25
CA ARG A 122 16.00 -0.30 -3.79
C ARG A 122 16.91 -0.14 -5.03
N GLU A 123 16.84 0.98 -5.74
CA GLU A 123 17.57 1.19 -7.00
C GLU A 123 18.98 1.78 -6.80
N LYS A 124 19.38 2.07 -5.55
CA LYS A 124 20.75 2.45 -5.16
C LYS A 124 21.42 1.33 -4.40
#